data_AF-A9SPN7-F1
#
_entry.id   AF-A9SPN7-F1
#
_cell.length_a   1.000
_cell.length_b   1.000
_cell.length_c   1.000
_cell.angle_alpha   90.00
_cell.angle_beta   90.00
_cell.angle_gamma   90.00
#
_symmetry.space_group_name_H-M   'P 1'
#
loop_
_entity.id
_entity.type
_entity.pdbx_description
1 polymer ?
#
loop_
_entity_poly.entity_id
_entity_poly.type
_entity_poly.pdbx_seq_one_letter_code
_entity_poly.pdbx_strand_id
1 'polypeptide(L)'
;MASMMETDSEATANGAEPPAPAAAPLSQASRVNDRLAESLRLEHQLVKVPFEHLKKAMRVNSRLVEKEVNAVYAGVADAIDKDMSKEETLHRLSALASRLQGLKRKLDESNKGELVEVQRCRARLDHLSVLQGQNGKENELEWNNTRVQRILVDYMLRNSYYDTALQLANLNNIQELVDADIFLEARKVIEALRNRDCTEALAWCSENKSKLKKSKSKLEFKLRLQEFMELVRAERMMDAIMYSRKHLAVWGSTNMKELQQVMATLAFKSNTDCAAYKILFDTQQWYNLTQQFKQEFCKLYGMTHEPLLNIHLQAGLSALKTPFCYEEGCTKEDPLSQETIRKLADPLPFAKHIHSKLVCYITKEPMNENNPPLVLPNGYVYSTKAMVQMAMENQGKITCPRTSVVCNFSELAKAYIS
;
A
#
# COMPACT_ATOMS: atom_id res chain seq x y z
N MET A 1 -56.85 49.96 38.44
CA MET A 1 -56.10 50.23 39.69
C MET A 1 -54.68 49.75 39.45
N ALA A 2 -53.71 50.64 39.64
CA ALA A 2 -52.24 50.58 39.42
C ALA A 2 -51.56 49.18 39.40
N SER A 3 -50.47 48.93 38.67
CA SER A 3 -49.20 49.69 38.58
C SER A 3 -48.36 49.17 37.39
N MET A 4 -47.97 50.02 36.43
CA MET A 4 -46.60 50.52 36.15
C MET A 4 -45.43 49.52 36.33
N MET A 5 -44.72 49.26 35.23
CA MET A 5 -43.25 49.24 35.19
C MET A 5 -42.76 49.62 33.78
N GLU A 6 -41.82 50.57 33.77
CA GLU A 6 -41.26 51.29 32.64
C GLU A 6 -40.36 50.40 31.76
N THR A 7 -40.35 50.66 30.45
CA THR A 7 -39.34 50.15 29.51
C THR A 7 -38.50 51.33 29.03
N ASP A 8 -37.27 51.40 29.52
CA ASP A 8 -36.26 52.33 29.04
C ASP A 8 -35.48 51.76 27.87
N SER A 9 -35.09 52.68 27.00
CA SER A 9 -34.39 52.48 25.74
C SER A 9 -32.88 52.35 25.98
N GLU A 10 -32.20 51.43 25.28
CA GLU A 10 -30.77 51.58 25.02
C GLU A 10 -30.36 50.93 23.70
N ALA A 11 -30.03 51.79 22.74
CA ALA A 11 -29.41 51.45 21.48
C ALA A 11 -27.95 51.04 21.71
N THR A 12 -27.57 49.83 21.32
CA THR A 12 -26.16 49.41 21.24
C THR A 12 -25.74 49.27 19.78
N ALA A 13 -24.77 50.09 19.41
CA ALA A 13 -24.17 50.16 18.10
C ALA A 13 -23.36 48.89 17.78
N ASN A 14 -23.60 48.31 16.61
CA ASN A 14 -22.79 47.23 16.04
C ASN A 14 -21.40 47.78 15.65
N GLY A 15 -20.37 47.43 16.42
CA GLY A 15 -18.97 47.59 16.02
C GLY A 15 -18.55 46.46 15.08
N ALA A 16 -18.17 46.80 13.85
CA ALA A 16 -17.59 45.87 12.88
C ALA A 16 -16.11 45.63 13.21
N GLU A 17 -15.72 44.36 13.39
CA GLU A 17 -14.31 43.94 13.44
C GLU A 17 -13.68 44.05 12.04
N PRO A 18 -12.41 44.51 11.92
CA PRO A 18 -11.71 44.55 10.64
C PRO A 18 -11.28 43.13 10.19
N PRO A 19 -11.18 42.87 8.88
CA PRO A 19 -10.80 41.56 8.37
C PRO A 19 -9.33 41.26 8.69
N ALA A 20 -9.05 40.02 9.10
CA ALA A 20 -7.71 39.53 9.34
C ALA A 20 -6.83 39.67 8.08
N PRO A 21 -5.53 40.04 8.22
CA PRO A 21 -4.67 40.24 7.07
C PRO A 21 -4.41 38.91 6.35
N ALA A 22 -4.51 38.94 5.02
CA ALA A 22 -4.18 37.81 4.16
C ALA A 22 -2.74 37.34 4.41
N ALA A 23 -2.57 36.04 4.66
CA ALA A 23 -1.27 35.42 4.90
C ALA A 23 -0.32 35.69 3.72
N ALA A 24 0.87 36.21 4.04
CA ALA A 24 1.91 36.47 3.05
C ALA A 24 2.29 35.19 2.28
N PRO A 25 2.60 35.28 0.98
CA PRO A 25 3.00 34.10 0.20
C PRO A 25 4.30 33.52 0.76
N LEU A 26 4.20 32.29 1.29
CA LEU A 26 5.32 31.48 1.76
C LEU A 26 6.46 31.43 0.72
N SER A 27 7.70 31.59 1.19
CA SER A 27 8.90 31.61 0.36
C SER A 27 9.08 30.29 -0.43
N GLN A 28 9.70 30.37 -1.60
CA GLN A 28 9.88 29.22 -2.49
C GLN A 28 10.62 28.05 -1.81
N ALA A 29 11.52 28.35 -0.87
CA ALA A 29 12.23 27.36 -0.06
C ALA A 29 11.32 26.63 0.94
N SER A 30 10.34 27.31 1.56
CA SER A 30 9.41 26.65 2.48
C SER A 30 8.46 25.71 1.72
N ARG A 31 8.01 26.11 0.52
CA ARG A 31 7.16 25.27 -0.35
C ARG A 31 7.86 24.00 -0.83
N VAL A 32 9.19 24.05 -1.03
CA VAL A 32 10.00 22.86 -1.39
C VAL A 32 10.11 21.90 -0.21
N ASN A 33 10.33 22.42 1.01
CA ASN A 33 10.36 21.59 2.22
C ASN A 33 9.01 20.93 2.52
N ASP A 34 7.89 21.62 2.30
CA ASP A 34 6.55 21.04 2.47
C ASP A 34 6.29 19.89 1.48
N ARG A 35 6.66 20.06 0.20
CA ARG A 35 6.56 19.00 -0.82
C ARG A 35 7.42 17.78 -0.49
N LEU A 36 8.62 18.01 0.03
CA LEU A 36 9.53 16.93 0.42
C LEU A 36 8.96 16.15 1.61
N ALA A 37 8.44 16.85 2.62
CA ALA A 37 7.78 16.24 3.77
C ALA A 37 6.53 15.43 3.37
N GLU A 38 5.72 15.92 2.43
CA GLU A 38 4.58 15.19 1.89
C GLU A 38 5.00 13.95 1.08
N SER A 39 6.03 14.06 0.24
CA SER A 39 6.57 12.91 -0.51
C SER A 39 7.09 11.83 0.43
N LEU A 40 7.78 12.21 1.51
CA LEU A 40 8.28 11.29 2.53
C LEU A 40 7.16 10.57 3.29
N ARG A 41 5.98 11.18 3.47
CA ARG A 41 4.83 10.49 4.09
C ARG A 41 4.34 9.32 3.25
N LEU A 42 4.45 9.42 1.92
CA LEU A 42 4.10 8.34 1.00
C LEU A 42 5.10 7.18 1.04
N GLU A 43 6.30 7.41 1.58
CA GLU A 43 7.36 6.41 1.75
C GLU A 43 7.27 5.64 3.08
N HIS A 44 6.16 5.74 3.82
CA HIS A 44 5.99 5.03 5.09
C HIS A 44 6.27 3.53 4.97
N GLN A 45 5.73 2.87 3.94
CA GLN A 45 5.91 1.44 3.70
C GLN A 45 7.39 1.08 3.52
N LEU A 46 8.16 1.92 2.81
CA LEU A 46 9.58 1.69 2.53
C LEU A 46 10.37 1.45 3.82
N VAL A 47 10.12 2.26 4.85
CA VAL A 47 10.86 2.16 6.12
C VAL A 47 10.18 1.18 7.08
N LYS A 48 8.85 1.09 7.05
CA LYS A 48 8.09 0.31 8.02
C LYS A 48 8.28 -1.20 7.86
N VAL A 49 8.27 -1.69 6.62
CA VAL A 49 8.38 -3.13 6.33
C VAL A 49 9.69 -3.76 6.83
N PRO A 50 10.90 -3.24 6.50
CA PRO A 50 12.15 -3.82 6.98
C PRO A 50 12.29 -3.68 8.50
N PHE A 51 11.79 -2.58 9.07
CA PHE A 51 11.81 -2.38 10.51
C PHE A 51 10.95 -3.42 11.25
N GLU A 52 9.76 -3.75 10.73
CA GLU A 52 8.93 -4.81 11.30
C GLU A 52 9.59 -6.19 11.14
N HIS A 53 10.33 -6.42 10.06
CA HIS A 53 11.09 -7.65 9.84
C HIS A 53 12.26 -7.78 10.82
N LEU A 54 13.09 -6.73 10.97
CA LEU A 54 14.15 -6.64 11.97
C LEU A 54 13.62 -6.88 13.39
N LYS A 55 12.48 -6.25 13.74
CA LYS A 55 11.81 -6.45 15.02
C LYS A 55 11.27 -7.88 15.19
N LYS A 56 10.89 -8.56 14.12
CA LYS A 56 10.53 -10.00 14.17
C LYS A 56 11.78 -10.82 14.49
N ALA A 57 12.87 -10.62 13.76
CA ALA A 57 14.15 -11.31 13.95
C ALA A 57 14.67 -11.16 15.39
N MET A 58 14.79 -9.92 15.88
CA MET A 58 15.25 -9.63 17.24
C MET A 58 14.39 -10.30 18.32
N ARG A 59 13.06 -10.32 18.15
CA ARG A 59 12.15 -10.98 19.11
C ARG A 59 12.31 -12.49 19.12
N VAL A 60 12.53 -13.11 17.95
CA VAL A 60 12.76 -14.55 17.85
C VAL A 60 14.09 -14.90 18.52
N ASN A 61 15.13 -14.12 18.24
CA ASN A 61 16.47 -14.31 18.80
C ASN A 61 16.48 -14.12 20.34
N SER A 62 15.87 -13.05 20.84
CA SER A 62 15.72 -12.80 22.29
C SER A 62 15.02 -13.96 23.01
N ARG A 63 13.92 -14.49 22.45
CA ARG A 63 13.22 -15.66 23.04
C ARG A 63 14.06 -16.93 23.01
N LEU A 64 14.85 -17.14 21.96
CA LEU A 64 15.75 -18.28 21.86
C LEU A 64 16.81 -18.20 22.96
N VAL A 65 17.44 -17.04 23.13
CA VAL A 65 18.43 -16.79 24.19
C VAL A 65 17.81 -17.00 25.56
N GLU A 66 16.66 -16.38 25.85
CA GLU A 66 15.95 -16.55 27.14
C GLU A 66 15.65 -18.03 27.42
N LYS A 67 15.12 -18.77 26.44
CA LYS A 67 14.78 -20.19 26.59
C LYS A 67 16.02 -21.04 26.90
N GLU A 68 17.08 -20.88 26.13
CA GLU A 68 18.29 -21.71 26.27
C GLU A 68 19.06 -21.35 27.54
N VAL A 69 19.18 -20.07 27.89
CA VAL A 69 19.84 -19.61 29.13
C VAL A 69 19.06 -20.09 30.36
N ASN A 70 17.73 -19.95 30.38
CA ASN A 70 16.91 -20.43 31.50
C ASN A 70 17.01 -21.95 31.68
N ALA A 71 17.07 -22.70 30.58
CA ALA A 71 17.24 -24.15 30.65
C ALA A 71 18.63 -24.55 31.16
N VAL A 72 19.67 -23.78 30.85
CA VAL A 72 21.01 -23.98 31.41
C VAL A 72 21.01 -23.66 32.90
N TYR A 73 20.41 -22.55 33.32
CA TYR A 73 20.30 -22.17 34.73
C TYR A 73 19.57 -23.25 35.55
N ALA A 74 18.43 -23.73 35.05
CA ALA A 74 17.68 -24.82 35.68
C ALA A 74 18.49 -26.13 35.74
N GLY A 75 19.25 -26.44 34.68
CA GLY A 75 20.11 -27.62 34.66
C GLY A 75 21.28 -27.55 35.64
N VAL A 76 21.84 -26.36 35.86
CA VAL A 76 22.88 -26.14 36.88
C VAL A 76 22.29 -26.26 38.29
N ALA A 77 21.12 -25.68 38.54
CA ALA A 77 20.44 -25.81 39.84
C ALA A 77 20.13 -27.28 40.18
N ASP A 78 19.60 -28.06 39.23
CA ASP A 78 19.33 -29.50 39.44
C ASP A 78 20.60 -30.33 39.71
N ALA A 79 21.74 -29.90 39.19
CA ALA A 79 23.03 -30.55 39.43
C ALA A 79 23.65 -30.19 40.80
N ILE A 80 23.20 -29.09 41.43
CA ILE A 80 23.62 -28.67 42.77
C ILE A 80 22.76 -29.35 43.85
N ASP A 81 21.45 -29.48 43.61
CA ASP A 81 20.49 -29.99 44.60
C ASP A 81 20.50 -31.52 44.75
N LYS A 82 21.06 -32.25 43.79
CA LYS A 82 21.10 -33.72 43.82
C LYS A 82 22.47 -34.23 44.24
N ASP A 83 22.47 -35.17 45.18
CA ASP A 83 23.68 -35.89 45.55
C ASP A 83 24.01 -36.90 44.44
N MET A 84 24.98 -36.55 43.62
CA MET A 84 25.26 -37.20 42.33
C MET A 84 26.68 -37.75 42.28
N SER A 85 26.86 -38.85 41.54
CA SER A 85 28.21 -39.38 41.27
C SER A 85 29.01 -38.37 40.42
N LYS A 86 30.33 -38.35 40.61
CA LYS A 86 31.23 -37.46 39.84
C LYS A 86 31.09 -37.64 38.32
N GLU A 87 30.88 -38.87 37.87
CA GLU A 87 30.70 -39.21 36.46
C GLU A 87 29.38 -38.67 35.91
N GLU A 88 28.29 -38.76 36.67
CA GLU A 88 26.99 -38.22 36.26
C GLU A 88 27.00 -36.69 36.24
N THR A 89 27.68 -36.04 37.20
CA THR A 89 27.88 -34.59 37.22
C THR A 89 28.69 -34.10 36.02
N LEU A 90 29.78 -34.80 35.66
CA LEU A 90 30.59 -34.49 34.48
C LEU A 90 29.78 -34.65 33.18
N HIS A 91 28.97 -35.69 33.07
CA HIS A 91 28.10 -35.90 31.90
C HIS A 91 27.07 -34.77 31.77
N ARG A 92 26.45 -34.33 32.86
CA ARG A 92 25.48 -33.22 32.85
C ARG A 92 26.12 -31.88 32.51
N LEU A 93 27.28 -31.56 33.09
CA LEU A 93 28.03 -30.35 32.74
C LEU A 93 28.44 -30.34 31.27
N SER A 94 28.86 -31.50 30.74
CA SER A 94 29.20 -31.65 29.32
C SER A 94 27.98 -31.43 28.41
N ALA A 95 26.81 -31.92 28.81
CA ALA A 95 25.56 -31.67 28.09
C ALA A 95 25.16 -30.19 28.10
N LEU A 96 25.31 -29.50 29.24
CA LEU A 96 25.07 -28.06 29.36
C LEU A 96 26.06 -27.24 28.51
N ALA A 97 27.35 -27.61 28.51
CA ALA A 97 28.37 -26.99 27.67
C ALA A 97 28.06 -27.18 26.17
N SER A 98 27.66 -28.39 25.76
CA SER A 98 27.23 -28.68 24.38
C SER A 98 26.01 -27.83 23.98
N ARG A 99 25.05 -27.66 24.90
CA ARG A 99 23.88 -26.81 24.70
C ARG A 99 24.24 -25.33 24.51
N LEU A 100 25.16 -24.80 25.32
CA LEU A 100 25.69 -23.43 25.16
C LEU A 100 26.46 -23.25 23.85
N GLN A 101 27.24 -24.25 23.42
CA GLN A 101 27.90 -24.24 22.11
C GLN A 101 26.87 -24.23 20.97
N GLY A 102 25.78 -25.00 21.11
CA GLY A 102 24.66 -24.99 20.18
C GLY A 102 23.96 -23.63 20.11
N LEU A 103 23.74 -22.99 21.27
CA LEU A 103 23.19 -21.63 21.32
C LEU A 103 24.12 -20.62 20.63
N LYS A 104 25.44 -20.69 20.88
CA LYS A 104 26.42 -19.81 20.22
C LYS A 104 26.32 -19.90 18.69
N ARG A 105 26.30 -21.12 18.13
CA ARG A 105 26.18 -21.34 16.68
C ARG A 105 24.89 -20.74 16.11
N LYS A 106 23.75 -20.97 16.78
CA LYS A 106 22.46 -20.40 16.37
C LYS A 106 22.43 -18.88 16.45
N LEU A 107 23.10 -18.32 17.44
CA LEU A 107 23.20 -16.86 17.61
C LEU A 107 24.08 -16.25 16.52
N ASP A 108 25.18 -16.89 16.14
CA ASP A 108 26.04 -16.44 15.04
C ASP A 108 25.27 -16.42 13.70
N GLU A 109 24.44 -17.44 13.43
CA GLU A 109 23.55 -17.47 12.26
C GLU A 109 22.46 -16.38 12.32
N SER A 110 21.80 -16.24 13.47
CA SER A 110 20.74 -15.24 13.65
C SER A 110 21.28 -13.81 13.53
N ASN A 111 22.47 -13.55 14.07
CA ASN A 111 23.13 -12.24 14.02
C ASN A 111 23.50 -11.85 12.57
N LYS A 112 23.93 -12.81 11.73
CA LYS A 112 24.13 -12.57 10.30
C LYS A 112 22.83 -12.16 9.61
N GLY A 113 21.72 -12.84 9.92
CA GLY A 113 20.39 -12.47 9.41
C GLY A 113 19.96 -11.07 9.85
N GLU A 114 20.12 -10.76 11.13
CA GLU A 114 19.81 -9.42 11.68
C GLU A 114 20.65 -8.32 11.02
N LEU A 115 21.93 -8.58 10.74
CA LEU A 115 22.82 -7.61 10.07
C LEU A 115 22.34 -7.26 8.66
N VAL A 116 21.87 -8.26 7.89
CA VAL A 116 21.26 -8.04 6.56
C VAL A 116 20.04 -7.13 6.65
N GLU A 117 19.20 -7.33 7.66
CA GLU A 117 18.00 -6.52 7.88
C GLU A 117 18.32 -5.09 8.33
N VAL A 118 19.37 -4.92 9.14
CA VAL A 118 19.91 -3.60 9.49
C VAL A 118 20.48 -2.89 8.26
N GLN A 119 21.21 -3.60 7.40
CA GLN A 119 21.73 -3.07 6.14
C GLN A 119 20.59 -2.59 5.24
N ARG A 120 19.51 -3.36 5.11
CA ARG A 120 18.31 -2.95 4.36
C ARG A 120 17.67 -1.69 4.94
N CYS A 121 17.53 -1.61 6.27
CA CYS A 121 17.01 -0.40 6.92
C CYS A 121 17.89 0.81 6.59
N ARG A 122 19.22 0.64 6.65
CA ARG A 122 20.19 1.69 6.35
C ARG A 122 20.11 2.14 4.88
N ALA A 123 20.18 1.21 3.92
CA ALA A 123 20.11 1.53 2.50
C ALA A 123 18.85 2.32 2.13
N ARG A 124 17.72 2.01 2.77
CA ARG A 124 16.46 2.73 2.58
C ARG A 124 16.47 4.14 3.19
N LEU A 125 17.09 4.32 4.36
CA LEU A 125 17.28 5.64 4.96
C LEU A 125 18.24 6.50 4.13
N ASP A 126 19.34 5.91 3.66
CA ASP A 126 20.32 6.57 2.79
C ASP A 126 19.65 7.00 1.48
N HIS A 127 18.85 6.13 0.86
CA HIS A 127 18.06 6.48 -0.33
C HIS A 127 17.08 7.64 -0.09
N LEU A 128 16.45 7.74 1.09
CA LEU A 128 15.58 8.87 1.42
C LEU A 128 16.37 10.17 1.66
N SER A 129 17.62 10.07 2.14
CA SER A 129 18.48 11.23 2.38
C SER A 129 18.97 11.91 1.09
N VAL A 130 18.98 11.20 -0.05
CA VAL A 130 19.37 11.75 -1.37
C VAL A 130 18.55 13.00 -1.72
N LEU A 131 17.28 13.04 -1.31
CA LEU A 131 16.39 14.18 -1.54
C LEU A 131 16.78 15.45 -0.76
N GLN A 132 17.63 15.34 0.26
CA GLN A 132 18.08 16.47 1.09
C GLN A 132 19.37 17.14 0.57
N GLY A 133 19.94 16.65 -0.53
CA GLY A 133 21.21 17.14 -1.10
C GLY A 133 21.12 18.46 -1.89
N GLN A 134 22.26 19.14 -2.05
CA GLN A 134 22.36 20.45 -2.72
C GLN A 134 22.12 20.41 -4.25
N ASN A 135 22.23 19.25 -4.90
CA ASN A 135 21.97 19.04 -6.33
C ASN A 135 20.51 18.63 -6.63
N GLY A 136 19.56 19.49 -6.27
CA GLY A 136 18.14 19.12 -6.14
C GLY A 136 17.48 18.47 -7.38
N LYS A 137 17.73 18.95 -8.61
CA LYS A 137 16.97 18.50 -9.80
C LYS A 137 17.42 17.15 -10.37
N GLU A 138 18.72 16.92 -10.47
CA GLU A 138 19.27 15.67 -11.04
C GLU A 138 19.05 14.52 -10.05
N ASN A 139 19.30 14.78 -8.76
CA ASN A 139 19.01 13.84 -7.67
C ASN A 139 17.51 13.48 -7.60
N GLU A 140 16.62 14.45 -7.82
CA GLU A 140 15.17 14.20 -7.83
C GLU A 140 14.75 13.30 -9.01
N LEU A 141 15.36 13.46 -10.19
CA LEU A 141 15.07 12.61 -11.34
C LEU A 141 15.51 11.16 -11.09
N GLU A 142 16.73 10.95 -10.64
CA GLU A 142 17.27 9.62 -10.34
C GLU A 142 16.49 8.93 -9.21
N TRP A 143 16.16 9.69 -8.16
CA TRP A 143 15.34 9.21 -7.06
C TRP A 143 13.94 8.79 -7.54
N ASN A 144 13.28 9.60 -8.37
CA ASN A 144 11.96 9.28 -8.91
C ASN A 144 12.00 8.05 -9.83
N ASN A 145 13.04 7.89 -10.65
CA ASN A 145 13.22 6.69 -11.46
C ASN A 145 13.31 5.44 -10.58
N THR A 146 14.15 5.49 -9.54
CA THR A 146 14.29 4.40 -8.57
C THR A 146 12.97 4.10 -7.85
N ARG A 147 12.23 5.14 -7.46
CA ARG A 147 10.92 5.03 -6.82
C ARG A 147 9.92 4.31 -7.71
N VAL A 148 9.85 4.66 -8.99
CA VAL A 148 8.97 3.99 -9.97
C VAL A 148 9.32 2.51 -10.09
N GLN A 149 10.61 2.18 -10.21
CA GLN A 149 11.05 0.78 -10.27
C GLN A 149 10.62 -0.01 -9.03
N ARG A 150 10.81 0.57 -7.84
CA ARG A 150 10.34 -0.05 -6.58
C ARG A 150 8.83 -0.26 -6.54
N ILE A 151 8.04 0.70 -7.00
CA ILE A 151 6.57 0.61 -7.06
C ILE A 151 6.15 -0.52 -8.03
N LEU A 152 6.83 -0.66 -9.16
CA LEU A 152 6.58 -1.74 -10.11
C LEU A 152 6.93 -3.10 -9.50
N VAL A 153 8.05 -3.22 -8.79
CA VAL A 153 8.42 -4.44 -8.07
C VAL A 153 7.37 -4.80 -7.01
N ASP A 154 6.91 -3.85 -6.18
CA ASP A 154 5.82 -4.06 -5.20
C ASP A 154 4.54 -4.58 -5.89
N TYR A 155 4.14 -3.96 -7.00
CA TYR A 155 2.98 -4.39 -7.79
C TYR A 155 3.13 -5.82 -8.31
N MET A 156 4.29 -6.15 -8.88
CA MET A 156 4.56 -7.49 -9.41
C MET A 156 4.53 -8.55 -8.30
N LEU A 157 5.16 -8.28 -7.15
CA LEU A 157 5.18 -9.19 -6.00
C LEU A 157 3.76 -9.46 -5.45
N ARG A 158 2.91 -8.43 -5.35
CA ARG A 158 1.52 -8.57 -4.88
C ARG A 158 0.64 -9.38 -5.84
N ASN A 159 0.91 -9.28 -7.14
CA ASN A 159 0.22 -10.00 -8.20
C ASN A 159 0.85 -11.37 -8.52
N SER A 160 1.82 -11.82 -7.72
CA SER A 160 2.49 -13.11 -7.86
C SER A 160 3.39 -13.26 -9.11
N TYR A 161 3.84 -12.14 -9.68
CA TYR A 161 4.86 -12.11 -10.76
C TYR A 161 6.28 -12.05 -10.17
N TYR A 162 6.63 -13.06 -9.37
CA TYR A 162 7.85 -13.03 -8.53
C TYR A 162 9.14 -13.00 -9.34
N ASP A 163 9.26 -13.84 -10.38
CA ASP A 163 10.48 -13.93 -11.17
C ASP A 163 10.76 -12.62 -11.92
N THR A 164 9.73 -12.03 -12.52
CA THR A 164 9.82 -10.73 -13.18
C THR A 164 10.20 -9.62 -12.19
N ALA A 165 9.61 -9.65 -10.98
CA ALA A 165 9.93 -8.68 -9.93
C ALA A 165 11.40 -8.76 -9.50
N LEU A 166 11.93 -9.97 -9.31
CA LEU A 166 13.32 -10.22 -8.96
C LEU A 166 14.27 -9.80 -10.08
N GLN A 167 13.94 -10.11 -11.34
CA GLN A 167 14.72 -9.67 -12.50
C GLN A 167 14.78 -8.14 -12.58
N LEU A 168 13.63 -7.45 -12.43
CA LEU A 168 13.58 -6.00 -12.45
C LEU A 168 14.41 -5.38 -11.32
N ALA A 169 14.32 -5.95 -10.11
CA ALA A 169 15.12 -5.50 -8.98
C ALA A 169 16.63 -5.67 -9.22
N ASN A 170 17.03 -6.78 -9.84
CA ASN A 170 18.43 -7.07 -10.16
C ASN A 170 18.97 -6.15 -11.26
N LEU A 171 18.23 -5.95 -12.34
CA LEU A 171 18.64 -5.09 -13.46
C LEU A 171 18.88 -3.63 -13.02
N ASN A 172 18.13 -3.15 -12.04
CA ASN A 172 18.24 -1.79 -11.53
C ASN A 172 19.08 -1.69 -10.24
N ASN A 173 19.64 -2.79 -9.73
CA ASN A 173 20.40 -2.85 -8.48
C ASN A 173 19.64 -2.28 -7.25
N ILE A 174 18.34 -2.59 -7.13
CA ILE A 174 17.46 -2.09 -6.06
C ILE A 174 17.02 -3.18 -5.08
N GLN A 175 17.76 -4.29 -4.99
CA GLN A 175 17.40 -5.46 -4.16
C GLN A 175 17.23 -5.09 -2.68
N GLU A 176 18.06 -4.18 -2.16
CA GLU A 176 17.97 -3.70 -0.77
C GLU A 176 16.80 -2.73 -0.54
N LEU A 177 16.21 -2.20 -1.61
CA LEU A 177 15.11 -1.24 -1.55
C LEU A 177 13.74 -1.91 -1.72
N VAL A 178 13.67 -3.20 -2.03
CA VAL A 178 12.41 -3.95 -2.27
C VAL A 178 12.21 -5.09 -1.27
N ASP A 179 10.97 -5.50 -1.06
CA ASP A 179 10.59 -6.44 0.00
C ASP A 179 10.43 -7.90 -0.50
N ALA A 180 11.25 -8.32 -1.47
CA ALA A 180 11.06 -9.56 -2.20
C ALA A 180 10.97 -10.80 -1.29
N ASP A 181 11.86 -10.94 -0.30
CA ASP A 181 11.90 -12.10 0.59
C ASP A 181 10.60 -12.28 1.37
N ILE A 182 10.00 -11.19 1.82
CA ILE A 182 8.76 -11.19 2.60
C ILE A 182 7.59 -11.70 1.73
N PHE A 183 7.58 -11.31 0.46
CA PHE A 183 6.60 -11.82 -0.50
C PHE A 183 6.86 -13.27 -0.91
N LEU A 184 8.11 -13.73 -0.91
CA LEU A 184 8.45 -15.14 -1.16
C LEU A 184 8.05 -16.05 0.02
N GLU A 185 8.12 -15.56 1.27
CA GLU A 185 7.52 -16.25 2.42
C GLU A 185 6.00 -16.36 2.25
N ALA A 186 5.34 -15.25 1.89
CA ALA A 186 3.91 -15.23 1.65
C ALA A 186 3.48 -16.14 0.48
N ARG A 187 4.34 -16.30 -0.54
CA ARG A 187 4.11 -17.18 -1.68
C ARG A 187 3.85 -18.62 -1.24
N LYS A 188 4.61 -19.14 -0.27
CA LYS A 188 4.42 -20.51 0.26
C LYS A 188 3.01 -20.71 0.80
N VAL A 189 2.52 -19.73 1.58
CA VAL A 189 1.15 -19.76 2.13
C VAL A 189 0.11 -19.66 1.02
N ILE A 190 0.31 -18.76 0.04
CA ILE A 190 -0.61 -18.58 -1.09
C ILE A 190 -0.69 -19.85 -1.96
N GLU A 191 0.44 -20.48 -2.25
CA GLU A 191 0.50 -21.72 -3.03
C GLU A 191 -0.14 -22.89 -2.27
N ALA A 192 0.10 -23.02 -0.96
CA ALA A 192 -0.57 -24.02 -0.12
C ALA A 192 -2.10 -23.84 -0.16
N LEU A 193 -2.60 -22.61 0.03
CA LEU A 193 -4.04 -22.34 -0.04
C LEU A 193 -4.63 -22.62 -1.42
N ARG A 194 -3.91 -22.34 -2.51
CA ARG A 194 -4.32 -22.72 -3.87
C ARG A 194 -4.40 -24.23 -4.05
N ASN A 195 -3.50 -24.97 -3.40
CA ASN A 195 -3.48 -26.43 -3.38
C ASN A 195 -4.43 -27.04 -2.33
N ARG A 196 -5.33 -26.23 -1.75
CA ARG A 196 -6.32 -26.63 -0.74
C ARG A 196 -5.70 -27.14 0.57
N ASP A 197 -4.57 -26.59 0.94
CA ASP A 197 -3.88 -26.87 2.21
C ASP A 197 -3.86 -25.62 3.11
N CYS A 198 -4.36 -25.76 4.33
CA CYS A 198 -4.38 -24.70 5.34
C CYS A 198 -3.15 -24.72 6.26
N THR A 199 -2.28 -25.72 6.18
CA THR A 199 -1.18 -25.96 7.13
C THR A 199 -0.26 -24.74 7.28
N GLU A 200 0.27 -24.25 6.17
CA GLU A 200 1.16 -23.08 6.14
C GLU A 200 0.46 -21.80 6.62
N ALA A 201 -0.80 -21.61 6.24
CA ALA A 201 -1.59 -20.44 6.65
C ALA A 201 -1.87 -20.44 8.17
N LEU A 202 -2.14 -21.61 8.74
CA LEU A 202 -2.37 -21.79 10.17
C LEU A 202 -1.09 -21.67 10.98
N ALA A 203 0.04 -22.17 10.46
CA ALA A 203 1.36 -21.92 11.04
C ALA A 203 1.65 -20.42 11.10
N TRP A 204 1.42 -19.70 10.00
CA TRP A 204 1.54 -18.25 9.94
C TRP A 204 0.62 -17.53 10.94
N CYS A 205 -0.62 -17.99 11.11
CA CYS A 205 -1.53 -17.46 12.13
C CYS A 205 -0.98 -17.65 13.55
N SER A 206 -0.39 -18.81 13.83
CA SER A 206 0.19 -19.12 15.15
C SER A 206 1.40 -18.23 15.45
N GLU A 207 2.30 -18.04 14.48
CA GLU A 207 3.47 -17.15 14.60
C GLU A 207 3.06 -15.70 14.87
N ASN A 208 1.94 -15.25 14.30
CA ASN A 208 1.48 -13.87 14.34
C ASN A 208 0.29 -13.63 15.28
N LYS A 209 -0.05 -14.61 16.12
CA LYS A 209 -1.25 -14.65 16.97
C LYS A 209 -1.51 -13.37 17.75
N SER A 210 -0.48 -12.80 18.40
CA SER A 210 -0.63 -11.58 19.20
C SER A 210 -1.00 -10.36 18.37
N LYS A 211 -0.46 -10.23 17.15
CA LYS A 211 -0.79 -9.12 16.23
C LYS A 211 -2.18 -9.33 15.64
N LEU A 212 -2.52 -10.54 15.23
CA LEU A 212 -3.84 -10.90 14.68
C LEU A 212 -4.98 -10.73 15.70
N LYS A 213 -4.72 -11.04 16.98
CA LYS A 213 -5.69 -10.79 18.06
C LYS A 213 -5.94 -9.30 18.26
N LYS A 214 -4.90 -8.47 18.20
CA LYS A 214 -5.03 -7.00 18.29
C LYS A 214 -5.80 -6.41 17.10
N SER A 215 -5.60 -6.95 15.89
CA SER A 215 -6.33 -6.52 14.69
C SER A 215 -7.75 -7.11 14.58
N LYS A 216 -8.16 -7.96 15.53
CA LYS A 216 -9.42 -8.72 15.53
C LYS A 216 -9.61 -9.52 14.22
N SER A 217 -8.53 -10.09 13.69
CA SER A 217 -8.59 -10.87 12.45
C SER A 217 -9.44 -12.14 12.61
N LYS A 218 -10.28 -12.43 11.60
CA LYS A 218 -11.06 -13.66 11.48
C LYS A 218 -10.36 -14.74 10.62
N LEU A 219 -9.11 -14.53 10.21
CA LEU A 219 -8.43 -15.42 9.27
C LEU A 219 -8.28 -16.84 9.81
N GLU A 220 -7.72 -17.00 11.01
CA GLU A 220 -7.53 -18.32 11.64
C GLU A 220 -8.87 -19.07 11.76
N PHE A 221 -9.91 -18.38 12.20
CA PHE A 221 -11.25 -18.96 12.31
C PHE A 221 -11.74 -19.50 10.96
N LYS A 222 -11.65 -18.70 9.89
CA LYS A 222 -12.09 -19.12 8.55
C LYS A 222 -11.26 -20.25 7.96
N LEU A 223 -9.95 -20.29 8.21
CA LEU A 223 -9.10 -21.42 7.81
C LEU A 223 -9.54 -22.71 8.52
N ARG A 224 -9.82 -22.64 9.83
CA ARG A 224 -10.33 -23.78 10.60
C ARG A 224 -11.71 -24.23 10.13
N LEU A 225 -12.58 -23.30 9.74
CA LEU A 225 -13.86 -23.65 9.09
C LEU A 225 -13.62 -24.36 7.77
N GLN A 226 -12.66 -23.93 6.95
CA GLN A 226 -12.35 -24.58 5.69
C GLN A 226 -11.86 -26.01 5.89
N GLU A 227 -10.92 -26.27 6.82
CA GLU A 227 -10.47 -27.63 7.15
C GLU A 227 -11.65 -28.52 7.59
N PHE A 228 -12.57 -27.98 8.40
CA PHE A 228 -13.80 -28.69 8.76
C PHE A 228 -14.66 -29.01 7.52
N MET A 229 -14.86 -28.04 6.63
CA MET A 229 -15.65 -28.22 5.40
C MET A 229 -15.02 -29.29 4.48
N GLU A 230 -13.69 -29.38 4.42
CA GLU A 230 -13.01 -30.45 3.67
C GLU A 230 -13.23 -31.84 4.31
N LEU A 231 -13.25 -31.94 5.64
CA LEU A 231 -13.61 -33.20 6.33
C LEU A 231 -15.05 -33.64 6.02
N VAL A 232 -15.99 -32.70 6.02
CA VAL A 232 -17.39 -32.97 5.64
C VAL A 232 -17.49 -33.36 4.17
N ARG A 233 -16.76 -32.67 3.28
CA ARG A 233 -16.72 -32.99 1.85
C ARG A 233 -16.18 -34.39 1.58
N ALA A 234 -15.22 -34.86 2.37
CA ALA A 234 -14.66 -36.21 2.32
C ALA A 234 -15.53 -37.27 3.04
N GLU A 235 -16.74 -36.90 3.49
CA GLU A 235 -17.66 -37.76 4.24
C GLU A 235 -17.13 -38.32 5.57
N ARG A 236 -16.08 -37.70 6.14
CA ARG A 236 -15.46 -38.08 7.41
C ARG A 236 -16.13 -37.38 8.59
N MET A 237 -17.42 -37.67 8.81
CA MET A 237 -18.26 -36.90 9.75
C MET A 237 -17.80 -36.96 11.21
N MET A 238 -17.35 -38.13 11.67
CA MET A 238 -16.83 -38.27 13.04
C MET A 238 -15.57 -37.43 13.25
N ASP A 239 -14.66 -37.44 12.29
CA ASP A 239 -13.44 -36.62 12.35
C ASP A 239 -13.78 -35.14 12.33
N ALA A 240 -14.75 -34.71 11.50
CA ALA A 240 -15.23 -33.34 11.47
C ALA A 240 -15.79 -32.89 12.84
N ILE A 241 -16.56 -33.74 13.52
CA ILE A 241 -17.09 -33.47 14.86
C ILE A 241 -15.99 -33.39 15.91
N MET A 242 -15.01 -34.30 15.88
CA MET A 242 -13.87 -34.23 16.80
C MET A 242 -13.04 -32.97 16.56
N TYR A 243 -12.81 -32.64 15.29
CA TYR A 243 -12.09 -31.46 14.86
C TYR A 243 -12.78 -30.18 15.32
N SER A 244 -14.11 -30.06 15.16
CA SER A 244 -14.86 -28.87 15.57
C SER A 244 -14.82 -28.67 17.09
N ARG A 245 -14.93 -29.74 17.88
CA ARG A 245 -14.77 -29.67 19.34
C ARG A 245 -13.38 -29.20 19.76
N LYS A 246 -12.34 -29.68 19.08
CA LYS A 246 -10.95 -29.36 19.41
C LYS A 246 -10.56 -27.94 18.99
N HIS A 247 -10.90 -27.55 17.77
CA HIS A 247 -10.42 -26.32 17.17
C HIS A 247 -11.48 -25.23 17.19
N LEU A 248 -12.73 -25.52 16.82
CA LEU A 248 -13.76 -24.50 16.59
C LEU A 248 -14.48 -24.00 17.85
N ALA A 249 -14.49 -24.79 18.93
CA ALA A 249 -15.23 -24.48 20.16
C ALA A 249 -14.85 -23.13 20.80
N VAL A 250 -13.58 -22.70 20.66
CA VAL A 250 -13.09 -21.44 21.24
C VAL A 250 -13.75 -20.19 20.63
N TRP A 251 -14.36 -20.31 19.45
CA TRP A 251 -15.09 -19.22 18.78
C TRP A 251 -16.61 -19.27 19.01
N GLY A 252 -17.09 -20.20 19.85
CA GLY A 252 -18.51 -20.34 20.17
C GLY A 252 -19.14 -19.07 20.74
N SER A 253 -18.41 -18.30 21.54
CA SER A 253 -18.92 -17.05 22.14
C SER A 253 -18.97 -15.88 21.15
N THR A 254 -18.12 -15.87 20.12
CA THR A 254 -17.98 -14.71 19.20
C THR A 254 -18.57 -14.94 17.82
N ASN A 255 -18.64 -16.19 17.34
CA ASN A 255 -18.98 -16.54 15.97
C ASN A 255 -20.04 -17.66 15.87
N MET A 256 -20.92 -17.79 16.87
CA MET A 256 -21.90 -18.89 16.96
C MET A 256 -22.76 -19.07 15.70
N LYS A 257 -23.21 -17.98 15.07
CA LYS A 257 -24.05 -18.06 13.85
C LYS A 257 -23.32 -18.74 12.68
N GLU A 258 -22.08 -18.32 12.42
CA GLU A 258 -21.24 -18.92 11.37
C GLU A 258 -20.94 -20.40 11.70
N LEU A 259 -20.69 -20.72 12.99
CA LEU A 259 -20.50 -22.10 13.45
C LEU A 259 -21.74 -22.98 13.25
N GLN A 260 -22.92 -22.50 13.62
CA GLN A 260 -24.18 -23.23 13.44
C GLN A 260 -24.45 -23.52 11.96
N GLN A 261 -24.19 -22.54 11.10
CA GLN A 261 -24.35 -22.71 9.65
C GLN A 261 -23.41 -23.78 9.09
N VAL A 262 -22.15 -23.78 9.51
CA VAL A 262 -21.17 -24.79 9.09
C VAL A 262 -21.47 -26.16 9.70
N MET A 263 -21.91 -26.24 10.95
CA MET A 263 -22.31 -27.51 11.58
C MET A 263 -23.52 -28.15 10.89
N ALA A 264 -24.45 -27.35 10.34
CA ALA A 264 -25.58 -27.86 9.58
C ALA A 264 -25.15 -28.63 8.30
N THR A 265 -23.93 -28.41 7.80
CA THR A 265 -23.40 -29.13 6.64
C THR A 265 -23.12 -30.61 6.92
N LEU A 266 -23.11 -31.03 8.19
CA LEU A 266 -23.11 -32.45 8.57
C LEU A 266 -24.39 -33.16 8.12
N ALA A 267 -25.52 -32.44 8.06
CA ALA A 267 -26.78 -32.94 7.51
C ALA A 267 -26.92 -32.62 6.02
N PHE A 268 -26.54 -31.40 5.62
CA PHE A 268 -26.55 -30.94 4.23
C PHE A 268 -25.15 -31.13 3.61
N LYS A 269 -24.89 -32.33 3.09
CA LYS A 269 -23.62 -32.74 2.48
C LYS A 269 -23.20 -31.87 1.28
N SER A 270 -22.01 -32.14 0.73
CA SER A 270 -21.39 -31.39 -0.37
C SER A 270 -22.19 -31.35 -1.69
N ASN A 271 -23.11 -32.30 -1.91
CA ASN A 271 -24.01 -32.35 -3.06
C ASN A 271 -25.36 -31.65 -2.85
N THR A 272 -25.51 -30.85 -1.78
CA THR A 272 -26.77 -30.17 -1.46
C THR A 272 -27.18 -29.13 -2.52
N ASP A 273 -28.47 -29.12 -2.84
CA ASP A 273 -29.09 -28.07 -3.67
C ASP A 273 -29.53 -26.84 -2.86
N CYS A 274 -29.44 -26.92 -1.53
CA CYS A 274 -29.76 -25.78 -0.67
C CYS A 274 -28.68 -24.69 -0.83
N ALA A 275 -29.05 -23.58 -1.49
CA ALA A 275 -28.14 -22.47 -1.80
C ALA A 275 -27.39 -21.94 -0.56
N ALA A 276 -28.04 -21.91 0.61
CA ALA A 276 -27.46 -21.41 1.86
C ALA A 276 -26.24 -22.22 2.34
N TYR A 277 -26.15 -23.51 1.98
CA TYR A 277 -25.05 -24.41 2.37
C TYR A 277 -24.15 -24.74 1.19
N LYS A 278 -24.70 -24.77 -0.04
CA LYS A 278 -23.94 -25.01 -1.27
C LYS A 278 -22.77 -24.05 -1.44
N ILE A 279 -22.97 -22.77 -1.11
CA ILE A 279 -21.92 -21.73 -1.20
C ILE A 279 -20.71 -22.00 -0.29
N LEU A 280 -20.90 -22.73 0.83
CA LEU A 280 -19.82 -23.07 1.76
C LEU A 280 -18.89 -24.15 1.17
N PHE A 281 -19.40 -24.96 0.24
CA PHE A 281 -18.63 -25.96 -0.49
C PHE A 281 -18.05 -25.43 -1.80
N ASP A 282 -18.20 -24.15 -2.12
CA ASP A 282 -17.65 -23.57 -3.34
C ASP A 282 -16.12 -23.55 -3.30
N THR A 283 -15.48 -23.81 -4.43
CA THR A 283 -14.02 -23.67 -4.60
C THR A 283 -13.60 -22.20 -4.45
N GLN A 284 -14.49 -21.24 -4.72
CA GLN A 284 -14.26 -19.81 -4.52
C GLN A 284 -13.89 -19.44 -3.07
N GLN A 285 -14.26 -20.28 -2.08
CA GLN A 285 -13.84 -20.06 -0.69
C GLN A 285 -12.33 -20.04 -0.52
N TRP A 286 -11.60 -20.89 -1.26
CA TRP A 286 -10.13 -20.91 -1.23
C TRP A 286 -9.50 -19.63 -1.78
N TYR A 287 -10.10 -19.08 -2.86
CA TYR A 287 -9.70 -17.76 -3.37
C TYR A 287 -9.94 -16.67 -2.32
N ASN A 288 -11.12 -16.66 -1.68
CA ASN A 288 -11.45 -15.68 -0.64
C ASN A 288 -10.49 -15.77 0.56
N LEU A 289 -10.09 -16.97 0.98
CA LEU A 289 -9.08 -17.18 2.02
C LEU A 289 -7.72 -16.63 1.60
N THR A 290 -7.32 -16.85 0.35
CA THR A 290 -6.07 -16.30 -0.18
C THR A 290 -6.10 -14.77 -0.18
N GLN A 291 -7.20 -14.15 -0.62
CA GLN A 291 -7.35 -12.69 -0.57
C GLN A 291 -7.32 -12.18 0.87
N GLN A 292 -8.04 -12.83 1.78
CA GLN A 292 -8.03 -12.42 3.18
C GLN A 292 -6.63 -12.56 3.82
N PHE A 293 -5.90 -13.64 3.50
CA PHE A 293 -4.50 -13.78 3.91
C PHE A 293 -3.65 -12.63 3.38
N LYS A 294 -3.74 -12.30 2.07
CA LYS A 294 -3.00 -11.17 1.47
C LYS A 294 -3.29 -9.84 2.21
N GLN A 295 -4.54 -9.60 2.59
CA GLN A 295 -4.94 -8.40 3.33
C GLN A 295 -4.34 -8.34 4.73
N GLU A 296 -4.43 -9.44 5.48
CA GLU A 296 -3.85 -9.52 6.83
C GLU A 296 -2.32 -9.47 6.80
N PHE A 297 -1.70 -10.07 5.79
CA PHE A 297 -0.28 -9.98 5.52
C PHE A 297 0.16 -8.53 5.30
N CYS A 298 -0.51 -7.78 4.39
CA CYS A 298 -0.19 -6.37 4.16
C CYS A 298 -0.33 -5.55 5.46
N LYS A 299 -1.43 -5.76 6.18
CA LYS A 299 -1.70 -5.08 7.47
C LYS A 299 -0.64 -5.38 8.53
N LEU A 300 -0.14 -6.61 8.60
CA LEU A 300 0.87 -7.05 9.57
C LEU A 300 2.20 -6.30 9.44
N TYR A 301 2.61 -6.03 8.21
CA TYR A 301 3.85 -5.33 7.85
C TYR A 301 3.67 -3.82 7.67
N GLY A 302 2.45 -3.28 7.85
CA GLY A 302 2.18 -1.85 7.68
C GLY A 302 2.20 -1.41 6.21
N MET A 303 1.92 -2.34 5.30
CA MET A 303 1.77 -2.06 3.89
C MET A 303 0.36 -1.55 3.57
N THR A 304 0.24 -0.84 2.46
CA THR A 304 -1.08 -0.50 1.90
C THR A 304 -1.84 -1.76 1.50
N HIS A 305 -3.17 -1.71 1.56
CA HIS A 305 -4.02 -2.81 1.08
C HIS A 305 -3.95 -2.90 -0.46
N GLU A 306 -4.19 -1.78 -1.12
CA GLU A 306 -4.00 -1.65 -2.56
C GLU A 306 -2.51 -1.47 -2.91
N PRO A 307 -2.02 -2.04 -4.03
CA PRO A 307 -0.67 -1.79 -4.53
C PRO A 307 -0.38 -0.28 -4.71
N LEU A 308 0.85 0.14 -4.44
CA LEU A 308 1.25 1.55 -4.54
C LEU A 308 1.03 2.13 -5.96
N LEU A 309 1.22 1.29 -6.99
CA LEU A 309 0.97 1.68 -8.38
C LEU A 309 -0.48 2.12 -8.60
N ASN A 310 -1.45 1.35 -8.06
CA ASN A 310 -2.87 1.68 -8.18
C ASN A 310 -3.17 3.01 -7.49
N ILE A 311 -2.65 3.20 -6.27
CA ILE A 311 -2.86 4.43 -5.48
C ILE A 311 -2.31 5.65 -6.22
N HIS A 312 -1.09 5.59 -6.74
CA HIS A 312 -0.48 6.70 -7.47
C HIS A 312 -1.17 6.99 -8.79
N LEU A 313 -1.53 5.95 -9.56
CA LEU A 313 -2.30 6.11 -10.79
C LEU A 313 -3.67 6.74 -10.51
N GLN A 314 -4.41 6.23 -9.51
CA GLN A 314 -5.70 6.79 -9.13
C GLN A 314 -5.59 8.23 -8.66
N ALA A 315 -4.57 8.57 -7.86
CA ALA A 315 -4.33 9.96 -7.45
C ALA A 315 -4.10 10.87 -8.67
N GLY A 316 -3.23 10.47 -9.60
CA GLY A 316 -2.97 11.22 -10.83
C GLY A 316 -4.23 11.35 -11.71
N LEU A 317 -4.95 10.25 -11.91
CA LEU A 317 -6.18 10.24 -12.70
C LEU A 317 -7.27 11.11 -12.07
N SER A 318 -7.39 11.15 -10.74
CA SER A 318 -8.36 12.01 -10.05
C SER A 318 -8.09 13.51 -10.29
N ALA A 319 -6.83 13.89 -10.52
CA ALA A 319 -6.45 15.26 -10.85
C ALA A 319 -6.69 15.60 -12.34
N LEU A 320 -6.77 14.60 -13.21
CA LEU A 320 -6.98 14.75 -14.66
C LEU A 320 -8.45 14.52 -15.07
N LYS A 321 -9.23 13.80 -14.25
CA LYS A 321 -10.59 13.39 -14.58
C LYS A 321 -11.53 14.58 -14.66
N THR A 322 -11.93 14.93 -15.88
CA THR A 322 -12.96 15.95 -16.15
C THR A 322 -14.18 15.31 -16.82
N PRO A 323 -15.36 15.96 -16.78
CA PRO A 323 -16.54 15.48 -17.51
C PRO A 323 -16.28 15.32 -19.02
N PHE A 324 -15.40 16.14 -19.60
CA PHE A 324 -15.09 16.15 -21.04
C PHE A 324 -14.18 14.99 -21.48
N CYS A 325 -13.53 14.28 -20.55
CA CYS A 325 -12.64 13.16 -20.86
C CYS A 325 -13.36 11.96 -21.51
N TYR A 326 -14.70 11.96 -21.55
CA TYR A 326 -15.52 10.89 -22.11
C TYR A 326 -16.14 11.23 -23.48
N GLU A 327 -15.91 12.44 -23.99
CA GLU A 327 -16.45 12.90 -25.28
C GLU A 327 -15.59 12.46 -26.47
N GLU A 328 -16.20 12.30 -27.65
CA GLU A 328 -15.54 11.84 -28.89
C GLU A 328 -14.42 12.78 -29.40
N GLY A 329 -14.30 13.99 -28.85
CA GLY A 329 -13.27 14.98 -29.17
C GLY A 329 -12.03 14.99 -28.26
N CYS A 330 -11.94 14.06 -27.30
CA CYS A 330 -10.82 13.99 -26.36
C CYS A 330 -9.48 13.75 -27.08
N THR A 331 -8.44 14.53 -26.75
CA THR A 331 -7.13 14.41 -27.40
C THR A 331 -6.48 13.08 -27.07
N LYS A 332 -5.77 12.46 -28.03
CA LYS A 332 -4.96 11.24 -27.78
C LYS A 332 -3.88 11.40 -26.70
N GLU A 333 -3.53 12.65 -26.35
CA GLU A 333 -2.60 12.98 -25.27
C GLU A 333 -3.24 12.87 -23.88
N ASP A 334 -4.57 12.84 -23.77
CA ASP A 334 -5.27 12.64 -22.51
C ASP A 334 -5.24 11.13 -22.17
N PRO A 335 -4.67 10.72 -21.03
CA PRO A 335 -4.68 9.31 -20.63
C PRO A 335 -6.10 8.73 -20.50
N LEU A 336 -7.11 9.57 -20.21
CA LEU A 336 -8.51 9.15 -20.13
C LEU A 336 -9.17 8.97 -21.50
N SER A 337 -8.48 9.26 -22.61
CA SER A 337 -8.93 8.83 -23.93
C SER A 337 -8.92 7.30 -24.07
N GLN A 338 -8.10 6.60 -23.28
CA GLN A 338 -8.00 5.13 -23.32
C GLN A 338 -9.05 4.46 -22.45
N GLU A 339 -9.76 3.47 -23.01
CA GLU A 339 -10.82 2.73 -22.30
C GLU A 339 -10.32 2.06 -21.01
N THR A 340 -9.15 1.44 -21.03
CA THR A 340 -8.56 0.76 -19.86
C THR A 340 -8.33 1.73 -18.70
N ILE A 341 -7.86 2.95 -19.01
CA ILE A 341 -7.61 3.98 -18.02
C ILE A 341 -8.94 4.57 -17.51
N ARG A 342 -9.95 4.72 -18.37
CA ARG A 342 -11.31 5.14 -17.94
C ARG A 342 -11.92 4.15 -16.96
N LYS A 343 -11.77 2.85 -17.18
CA LYS A 343 -12.24 1.81 -16.23
C LYS A 343 -11.60 1.96 -14.86
N LEU A 344 -10.30 2.28 -14.80
CA LEU A 344 -9.62 2.55 -13.54
C LEU A 344 -10.06 3.86 -12.88
N ALA A 345 -10.38 4.87 -13.69
CA ALA A 345 -10.80 6.19 -13.22
C ALA A 345 -12.29 6.28 -12.88
N ASP A 346 -13.13 5.33 -13.30
CA ASP A 346 -14.57 5.35 -13.14
C ASP A 346 -15.04 5.63 -11.69
N PRO A 347 -14.53 4.95 -10.64
CA PRO A 347 -14.94 5.22 -9.26
C PRO A 347 -14.38 6.53 -8.67
N LEU A 348 -13.47 7.22 -9.37
CA LEU A 348 -12.79 8.40 -8.86
C LEU A 348 -13.65 9.67 -8.98
N PRO A 349 -13.48 10.67 -8.09
CA PRO A 349 -14.15 11.94 -8.24
C PRO A 349 -13.64 12.71 -9.47
N PHE A 350 -14.47 13.60 -10.00
CA PHE A 350 -14.04 14.58 -10.99
C PHE A 350 -13.20 15.68 -10.33
N ALA A 351 -12.16 16.13 -11.03
CA ALA A 351 -11.32 17.22 -10.61
C ALA A 351 -12.12 18.53 -10.55
N LYS A 352 -12.06 19.22 -9.40
CA LYS A 352 -12.65 20.55 -9.23
C LYS A 352 -11.65 21.60 -9.69
N HIS A 353 -11.81 22.08 -10.92
CA HIS A 353 -11.05 23.23 -11.41
C HIS A 353 -11.84 24.52 -11.21
N ILE A 354 -11.32 25.44 -10.39
CA ILE A 354 -11.92 26.76 -10.15
C ILE A 354 -11.55 27.72 -11.29
N HIS A 355 -10.35 27.55 -11.87
CA HIS A 355 -9.85 28.37 -12.96
C HIS A 355 -9.30 27.48 -14.07
N SER A 356 -9.80 27.68 -15.29
CA SER A 356 -9.25 27.05 -16.48
C SER A 356 -7.98 27.80 -16.90
N LYS A 357 -6.92 27.06 -17.22
CA LYS A 357 -5.72 27.60 -17.84
C LYS A 357 -5.67 27.11 -19.27
N LEU A 358 -5.58 28.03 -20.22
CA LEU A 358 -5.39 27.64 -21.60
C LEU A 358 -3.93 27.28 -21.84
N VAL A 359 -3.70 26.19 -22.56
CA VAL A 359 -2.36 25.74 -23.00
C VAL A 359 -2.36 25.71 -24.51
N CYS A 360 -1.30 26.24 -25.12
CA CYS A 360 -1.19 26.31 -26.57
C CYS A 360 -1.02 24.91 -27.16
N TYR A 361 -1.79 24.58 -28.21
CA TYR A 361 -1.68 23.30 -28.91
C TYR A 361 -0.29 23.07 -29.55
N ILE A 362 0.37 24.13 -30.02
CA ILE A 362 1.67 24.05 -30.72
C ILE A 362 2.83 24.09 -29.74
N THR A 363 2.94 25.16 -28.94
CA THR A 363 4.10 25.36 -28.05
C THR A 363 4.01 24.59 -26.74
N LYS A 364 2.83 24.06 -26.38
CA LYS A 364 2.54 23.43 -25.08
C LYS A 364 2.79 24.34 -23.87
N GLU A 365 2.96 25.64 -24.11
CA GLU A 365 3.10 26.66 -23.07
C GLU A 365 1.74 27.22 -22.64
N PRO A 366 1.59 27.68 -21.38
CA PRO A 366 0.39 28.36 -20.94
C PRO A 366 0.16 29.67 -21.72
N MET A 367 -1.08 29.91 -22.10
CA MET A 367 -1.54 31.17 -22.69
C MET A 367 -1.98 32.10 -21.57
N ASN A 368 -1.22 33.17 -21.36
CA ASN A 368 -1.38 34.13 -20.26
C ASN A 368 -1.10 35.56 -20.75
N GLU A 369 -1.00 36.53 -19.85
CA GLU A 369 -0.71 37.94 -20.17
C GLU A 369 0.56 38.12 -21.03
N ASN A 370 1.58 37.31 -20.80
CA ASN A 370 2.86 37.36 -21.53
C ASN A 370 2.85 36.52 -22.82
N ASN A 371 1.87 35.64 -22.99
CA ASN A 371 1.70 34.81 -24.18
C ASN A 371 0.20 34.70 -24.53
N PRO A 372 -0.44 35.80 -24.94
CA PRO A 372 -1.89 35.84 -25.01
C PRO A 372 -2.43 34.96 -26.16
N PRO A 373 -3.67 34.49 -26.03
CA PRO A 373 -4.35 33.72 -27.07
C PRO A 373 -4.72 34.59 -28.29
N LEU A 374 -4.46 34.06 -29.48
CA LEU A 374 -4.86 34.60 -30.78
C LEU A 374 -5.80 33.62 -31.48
N VAL A 375 -6.88 34.13 -32.06
CA VAL A 375 -7.93 33.39 -32.75
C VAL A 375 -7.72 33.51 -34.25
N LEU A 376 -7.68 32.38 -34.96
CA LEU A 376 -7.68 32.34 -36.41
C LEU A 376 -9.09 32.57 -36.97
N PRO A 377 -9.23 32.94 -38.26
CA PRO A 377 -10.54 33.10 -38.91
C PRO A 377 -11.45 31.86 -38.85
N ASN A 378 -10.87 30.67 -38.70
CA ASN A 378 -11.59 29.41 -38.54
C ASN A 378 -12.01 29.10 -37.08
N GLY A 379 -11.79 30.03 -36.15
CA GLY A 379 -12.19 29.92 -34.74
C GLY A 379 -11.21 29.17 -33.82
N TYR A 380 -10.13 28.59 -34.34
CA TYR A 380 -9.12 27.94 -33.48
C TYR A 380 -8.20 28.95 -32.80
N VAL A 381 -7.81 28.66 -31.57
CA VAL A 381 -7.02 29.55 -30.71
C VAL A 381 -5.62 28.97 -30.49
N TYR A 382 -4.59 29.80 -30.69
CA TYR A 382 -3.19 29.47 -30.43
C TYR A 382 -2.49 30.62 -29.71
N SER A 383 -1.29 30.37 -29.20
CA SER A 383 -0.55 31.40 -28.45
C SER A 383 0.15 32.37 -29.39
N THR A 384 0.33 33.61 -28.93
CA THR A 384 1.05 34.63 -29.70
C THR A 384 2.44 34.17 -30.10
N LYS A 385 3.20 33.54 -29.18
CA LYS A 385 4.52 32.97 -29.50
C LYS A 385 4.46 31.97 -30.67
N ALA A 386 3.50 31.06 -30.65
CA ALA A 386 3.33 30.07 -31.70
C ALA A 386 3.03 30.71 -33.07
N MET A 387 2.15 31.71 -33.09
CA MET A 387 1.76 32.40 -34.33
C MET A 387 2.88 33.25 -34.89
N VAL A 388 3.63 33.95 -34.03
CA VAL A 388 4.78 34.78 -34.44
C VAL A 388 5.88 33.90 -35.04
N GLN A 389 6.21 32.80 -34.36
CA GLN A 389 7.21 31.86 -34.88
C GLN A 389 6.80 31.29 -36.24
N MET A 390 5.55 30.83 -36.37
CA MET A 390 5.04 30.27 -37.62
C MET A 390 5.03 31.30 -38.76
N ALA A 391 4.70 32.55 -38.47
CA ALA A 391 4.71 33.63 -39.46
C ALA A 391 6.13 34.01 -39.89
N MET A 392 7.10 34.01 -38.97
CA MET A 392 8.52 34.24 -39.30
C MET A 392 9.06 33.17 -40.25
N GLU A 393 8.70 31.90 -40.02
CA GLU A 393 9.14 30.77 -40.84
C GLU A 393 8.44 30.73 -42.21
N ASN A 394 7.21 31.24 -42.32
CA ASN A 394 6.36 31.12 -43.52
C ASN A 394 5.98 32.46 -44.17
N GLN A 395 6.89 33.46 -44.15
CA GLN A 395 6.70 34.75 -44.83
C GLN A 395 5.38 35.46 -44.49
N GLY A 396 4.98 35.45 -43.21
CA GLY A 396 3.76 36.10 -42.71
C GLY A 396 2.49 35.27 -42.79
N LYS A 397 2.55 34.07 -43.39
CA LYS A 397 1.42 33.13 -43.46
C LYS A 397 1.40 32.17 -42.28
N ILE A 398 0.21 31.82 -41.83
CA ILE A 398 -0.04 30.87 -40.75
C ILE A 398 -0.91 29.77 -41.30
N THR A 399 -0.50 28.52 -41.07
CA THR A 399 -1.29 27.35 -41.44
C THR A 399 -1.84 26.71 -40.18
N CYS A 400 -3.16 26.62 -40.06
CA CYS A 400 -3.80 25.98 -38.93
C CYS A 400 -3.45 24.49 -38.89
N PRO A 401 -2.79 23.95 -37.84
CA PRO A 401 -2.38 22.54 -37.80
C PRO A 401 -3.56 21.56 -37.72
N ARG A 402 -4.76 22.04 -37.37
CA ARG A 402 -5.97 21.22 -37.21
C ARG A 402 -6.86 21.14 -38.44
N THR A 403 -6.85 22.17 -39.27
CA THR A 403 -7.76 22.30 -40.44
C THR A 403 -7.05 22.62 -41.73
N SER A 404 -5.73 22.86 -41.69
CA SER A 404 -4.90 23.26 -42.82
C SER A 404 -5.31 24.59 -43.49
N VAL A 405 -6.21 25.36 -42.89
CA VAL A 405 -6.58 26.71 -43.35
C VAL A 405 -5.37 27.64 -43.23
N VAL A 406 -5.08 28.38 -44.30
CA VAL A 406 -3.99 29.36 -44.36
C VAL A 406 -4.56 30.76 -44.24
N CYS A 407 -4.01 31.57 -43.33
CA CYS A 407 -4.38 32.97 -43.13
C CYS A 407 -3.14 33.84 -42.92
N ASN A 408 -3.26 35.15 -43.08
CA ASN A 408 -2.17 36.07 -42.77
C ASN A 408 -2.13 36.40 -41.27
N PHE A 409 -0.96 36.72 -40.73
CA PHE A 409 -0.82 37.12 -39.32
C PHE A 409 -1.72 38.32 -38.95
N SER A 410 -1.93 39.26 -39.88
CA SER A 410 -2.79 40.43 -39.69
C SER A 410 -4.28 40.11 -39.50
N GLU A 411 -4.72 38.91 -39.88
CA GLU A 411 -6.12 38.47 -39.80
C GLU A 411 -6.45 37.83 -38.44
N LEU A 412 -5.46 37.67 -37.55
CA LEU A 412 -5.65 37.11 -36.21
C LEU A 412 -6.33 38.12 -35.28
N ALA A 413 -7.31 37.65 -34.50
CA ALA A 413 -7.93 38.43 -33.45
C ALA A 413 -7.38 38.05 -32.07
N LYS A 414 -7.18 39.01 -31.17
CA LYS A 414 -6.80 38.71 -29.78
C LYS A 414 -8.02 38.25 -28.99
N ALA A 415 -7.91 37.11 -28.30
CA ALA A 415 -8.94 36.68 -27.36
C ALA A 415 -8.65 37.23 -25.97
N TYR A 416 -9.70 37.64 -25.26
CA TYR A 416 -9.63 38.05 -23.86
C TYR A 416 -10.38 37.01 -23.05
N ILE A 417 -9.73 36.50 -22.01
CA ILE A 417 -10.32 35.52 -21.09
C ILE A 417 -10.52 36.26 -19.78
N SER A 418 -11.77 36.33 -19.31
CA SER A 418 -12.15 36.91 -18.02
C SER A 418 -12.21 35.85 -16.93
#